data_AF-A0A9D7LY62-F1
#
_entry.id   AF-A0A9D7LY62-F1
#
_cell.length_a   1.000
_cell.length_b   1.000
_cell.length_c   1.000
_cell.angle_alpha   90.00
_cell.angle_beta   90.00
_cell.angle_gamma   90.00
#
_symmetry.space_group_name_H-M   'P 1'
#
loop_
_entity.id
_entity.type
_entity.pdbx_description
1 polymer ?
#
loop_
_entity_poly.entity_id
_entity_poly.type
_entity_poly.pdbx_seq_one_letter_code
_entity_poly.pdbx_strand_id
1 'polypeptide(L)'
;MEKIKFRLFIFFLWLGACTPTFAQNRNSIWVFGDSSMVDFGNAGSPVTGVSGMDGRGSCVSIADTSGSLLFMHLRGQQFHGNSGLIYNKQHQLMVNGDDILGQGWYNEMVVLPFSR
;
A
#
# COMPACT_ATOMS: atom_id res chain seq x y z
N MET A 1 -10.92 -51.00 -18.22
CA MET A 1 -11.82 -50.05 -17.51
C MET A 1 -11.26 -49.60 -16.17
N GLU A 2 -10.77 -50.50 -15.32
CA GLU A 2 -10.15 -50.18 -14.00
C GLU A 2 -9.06 -49.08 -14.05
N LYS A 3 -8.11 -49.18 -14.98
CA LYS A 3 -7.01 -48.20 -15.12
C LYS A 3 -7.49 -46.78 -15.45
N ILE A 4 -8.60 -46.65 -16.17
CA ILE A 4 -9.20 -45.35 -16.53
C ILE A 4 -9.88 -44.74 -15.31
N LYS A 5 -10.61 -45.55 -14.52
CA LYS A 5 -11.23 -45.10 -13.27
C LYS A 5 -10.19 -44.62 -12.26
N PHE A 6 -9.05 -45.32 -12.15
CA PHE A 6 -7.96 -44.91 -11.26
C PHE A 6 -7.30 -43.58 -11.69
N ARG A 7 -7.10 -43.37 -13.00
CA ARG A 7 -6.57 -42.10 -13.52
C ARG A 7 -7.54 -40.93 -13.29
N LEU A 8 -8.83 -41.16 -13.49
CA LEU A 8 -9.87 -40.16 -13.19
C LEU A 8 -9.92 -39.84 -11.70
N PHE A 9 -9.80 -40.84 -10.83
CA PHE A 9 -9.75 -40.65 -9.39
C PHE A 9 -8.59 -39.74 -8.96
N ILE A 10 -7.37 -39.99 -9.46
CA ILE A 10 -6.20 -39.14 -9.20
C ILE A 10 -6.41 -37.71 -9.72
N PHE A 11 -7.03 -37.55 -10.90
CA PHE A 11 -7.32 -36.23 -11.47
C PHE A 11 -8.28 -35.42 -10.59
N PHE A 12 -9.36 -36.03 -10.08
CA PHE A 12 -10.28 -35.37 -9.16
C PHE A 12 -9.64 -35.07 -7.79
N LEU A 13 -8.75 -35.94 -7.31
CA LEU A 13 -7.98 -35.71 -6.09
C LEU A 13 -7.05 -34.48 -6.23
N TRP A 14 -6.46 -34.31 -7.41
CA TRP A 14 -5.59 -33.17 -7.71
C TRP A 14 -6.38 -31.85 -7.88
N LEU A 15 -7.56 -31.90 -8.50
CA LEU A 15 -8.46 -30.73 -8.58
C LEU A 15 -8.93 -30.26 -7.19
N GLY A 16 -9.19 -31.19 -6.27
CA GLY A 16 -9.59 -30.87 -4.90
C GLY A 16 -8.48 -30.33 -4.01
N ALA A 17 -7.21 -30.48 -4.41
CA ALA A 17 -6.05 -29.98 -3.66
C ALA A 17 -5.71 -28.51 -3.95
N CYS A 18 -6.40 -27.86 -4.89
CA CYS A 18 -6.16 -26.47 -5.23
C CYS A 18 -6.75 -25.55 -4.16
N THR A 19 -5.93 -25.08 -3.21
CA THR A 19 -6.35 -24.07 -2.24
C THR A 19 -6.50 -22.71 -2.94
N PRO A 20 -7.55 -21.91 -2.61
CA PRO A 20 -7.68 -20.58 -3.20
C PRO A 20 -6.46 -19.73 -2.85
N THR A 21 -5.80 -19.20 -3.88
CA THR A 21 -4.74 -18.19 -3.70
C THR A 21 -5.39 -16.84 -3.52
N PHE A 22 -5.22 -16.22 -2.35
CA PHE A 22 -5.64 -14.84 -2.15
C PHE A 22 -4.58 -13.93 -2.74
N ALA A 23 -4.92 -13.21 -3.81
CA ALA A 23 -4.16 -12.01 -4.17
C ALA A 23 -4.36 -11.02 -3.02
N GLN A 24 -3.29 -10.75 -2.28
CA GLN A 24 -3.32 -9.81 -1.19
C GLN A 24 -3.40 -8.40 -1.76
N ASN A 25 -4.58 -7.79 -1.67
CA ASN A 25 -4.83 -6.37 -1.93
C ASN A 25 -4.17 -5.48 -0.86
N ARG A 26 -2.95 -5.86 -0.47
CA ARG A 26 -2.18 -5.23 0.59
C ARG A 26 -1.47 -4.05 -0.03
N ASN A 27 -1.57 -2.91 0.64
CA ASN A 27 -1.08 -1.64 0.13
C ASN A 27 -1.73 -1.20 -1.20
N SER A 28 -3.06 -1.30 -1.26
CA SER A 28 -3.86 -0.97 -2.45
C SER A 28 -3.94 0.52 -2.75
N ILE A 29 -3.62 1.38 -1.79
CA ILE A 29 -3.72 2.84 -1.93
C ILE A 29 -2.33 3.43 -2.11
N TRP A 30 -2.10 4.00 -3.29
CA TRP A 30 -0.86 4.66 -3.66
C TRP A 30 -1.08 6.16 -3.65
N VAL A 31 -0.29 6.87 -2.85
CA VAL A 31 -0.39 8.32 -2.72
C VAL A 31 0.86 8.97 -3.29
N PHE A 32 0.67 10.03 -4.08
CA PHE A 32 1.70 10.77 -4.78
C PHE A 32 1.78 12.22 -4.26
N GLY A 33 2.95 12.84 -4.41
CA GLY A 33 3.29 14.11 -3.75
C GLY A 33 2.50 15.35 -4.20
N ASP A 34 1.79 15.30 -5.33
CA ASP A 34 1.01 16.43 -5.85
C ASP A 34 -0.50 16.18 -5.66
N SER A 35 -0.92 16.09 -4.40
CA SER A 35 -2.32 15.90 -3.96
C SER A 35 -3.09 14.79 -4.66
N SER A 36 -2.39 13.76 -5.14
CA SER A 36 -2.94 12.73 -6.01
C SER A 36 -2.85 11.36 -5.34
N MET A 37 -3.84 10.51 -5.60
CA MET A 37 -3.82 9.12 -5.18
C MET A 37 -4.55 8.21 -6.16
N VAL A 38 -4.20 6.93 -6.13
CA VAL A 38 -4.87 5.84 -6.85
C VAL A 38 -5.16 4.72 -5.85
N ASP A 39 -6.41 4.26 -5.84
CA ASP A 39 -6.88 3.11 -5.08
C ASP A 39 -7.08 1.91 -6.02
N PHE A 40 -6.25 0.88 -5.84
CA PHE A 40 -6.30 -0.40 -6.52
C PHE A 40 -7.20 -1.42 -5.80
N GLY A 41 -8.00 -0.96 -4.83
CA GLY A 41 -8.98 -1.74 -4.06
C GLY A 41 -9.87 -2.62 -4.93
N ASN A 42 -10.21 -2.14 -6.13
CA ASN A 42 -10.89 -2.90 -7.16
C ASN A 42 -9.94 -3.13 -8.37
N ALA A 43 -9.39 -4.33 -8.48
CA ALA A 43 -8.38 -4.68 -9.49
C ALA A 43 -8.81 -4.45 -10.95
N GLY A 44 -10.11 -4.47 -11.25
CA GLY A 44 -10.64 -4.22 -12.59
C GLY A 44 -10.97 -2.75 -12.87
N SER A 45 -10.98 -1.89 -11.84
CA SER A 45 -11.34 -0.49 -11.95
C SER A 45 -10.67 0.33 -10.84
N PRO A 46 -9.38 0.69 -11.02
CA PRO A 46 -8.70 1.58 -10.10
C PRO A 46 -9.40 2.94 -10.03
N VAL A 47 -9.53 3.47 -8.82
CA VAL A 47 -10.20 4.75 -8.56
C VAL A 47 -9.15 5.81 -8.27
N THR A 48 -9.24 6.96 -8.92
CA THR A 48 -8.38 8.12 -8.61
C THR A 48 -9.00 8.97 -7.52
N GLY A 49 -8.18 9.64 -6.73
CA GLY A 49 -8.62 10.52 -5.65
C GLY A 49 -7.65 11.65 -5.36
N VAL A 50 -8.02 12.48 -4.39
CA VAL A 50 -7.22 13.59 -3.89
C VAL A 50 -6.64 13.22 -2.54
N SER A 51 -5.35 13.49 -2.34
CA SER A 51 -4.70 13.34 -1.04
C SER A 51 -4.41 14.71 -0.43
N GLY A 52 -4.32 14.78 0.90
CA GLY A 52 -3.81 15.98 1.59
C GLY A 52 -2.30 16.19 1.47
N MET A 53 -1.62 15.47 0.58
CA MET A 53 -0.19 15.63 0.36
C MET A 53 0.08 16.78 -0.62
N ASP A 54 0.96 17.70 -0.26
CA ASP A 54 1.48 18.73 -1.15
C ASP A 54 2.99 18.86 -0.91
N GLY A 55 3.77 18.12 -1.70
CA GLY A 55 5.19 17.92 -1.47
C GLY A 55 5.96 17.57 -2.74
N ARG A 56 7.17 18.11 -2.83
CA ARG A 56 8.14 17.78 -3.88
C ARG A 56 9.21 16.86 -3.31
N GLY A 57 9.16 15.57 -3.64
CA GLY A 57 10.20 14.60 -3.29
C GLY A 57 9.65 13.23 -2.89
N SER A 58 10.32 12.60 -1.92
CA SER A 58 9.96 11.29 -1.37
C SER A 58 8.52 11.28 -0.86
N CYS A 59 7.75 10.26 -1.27
CA CYS A 59 6.43 9.96 -0.73
C CYS A 59 6.34 8.46 -0.43
N VAL A 60 5.57 8.11 0.60
CA VAL A 60 5.24 6.72 0.91
C VAL A 60 3.84 6.65 1.50
N SER A 61 3.08 5.63 1.11
CA SER A 61 1.78 5.31 1.69
C SER A 61 1.76 3.86 2.15
N ILE A 62 0.99 3.59 3.20
CA ILE A 62 0.71 2.23 3.65
C ILE A 62 -0.78 2.04 3.90
N ALA A 63 -1.36 1.00 3.29
CA ALA A 63 -2.69 0.51 3.61
C ALA A 63 -2.61 -0.84 4.36
N ASP A 64 -3.61 -1.12 5.18
CA ASP A 64 -3.74 -2.37 5.91
C ASP A 64 -4.13 -3.55 5.00
N THR A 65 -4.36 -4.72 5.60
CA THR A 65 -4.78 -5.93 4.89
C THR A 65 -6.18 -5.86 4.28
N SER A 66 -7.00 -4.91 4.72
CA SER A 66 -8.34 -4.66 4.15
C SER A 66 -8.31 -3.68 2.98
N GLY A 67 -7.14 -3.15 2.62
CA GLY A 67 -7.01 -2.10 1.61
C GLY A 67 -7.32 -0.69 2.15
N SER A 68 -7.44 -0.54 3.48
CA SER A 68 -7.70 0.78 4.09
C SER A 68 -6.38 1.50 4.37
N LEU A 69 -6.26 2.73 3.89
CA LEU A 69 -5.11 3.59 4.17
C LEU A 69 -4.92 3.74 5.69
N LEU A 70 -3.69 3.59 6.17
CA LEU A 70 -3.32 3.82 7.56
C LEU A 70 -2.74 5.22 7.72
N PHE A 71 -1.67 5.50 6.97
CA PHE A 71 -1.02 6.80 6.91
C PHE A 71 -0.26 6.95 5.61
N MET A 72 0.06 8.19 5.31
CA MET A 72 0.94 8.59 4.22
C MET A 72 1.99 9.55 4.77
N HIS A 73 3.13 9.59 4.10
CA HIS A 73 4.20 10.50 4.42
C HIS A 73 4.63 11.22 3.14
N LEU A 74 4.89 12.52 3.27
CA LEU A 74 5.57 13.30 2.26
C LEU A 74 6.70 14.13 2.85
N ARG A 75 7.64 14.47 1.98
CA ARG A 75 8.49 15.63 2.20
C ARG A 75 7.73 16.91 1.82
N GLY A 76 7.45 17.75 2.82
CA GLY A 76 6.83 19.07 2.66
C GLY A 76 7.67 20.04 1.83
N GLN A 77 7.06 21.13 1.38
CA GLN A 77 7.66 22.10 0.44
C GLN A 77 8.87 22.87 1.00
N GLN A 78 9.15 22.77 2.30
CA GLN A 78 10.26 23.50 2.92
C GLN A 78 11.63 22.92 2.49
N PHE A 79 12.53 23.81 2.08
CA PHE A 79 13.88 23.46 1.63
C PHE A 79 14.89 23.21 2.77
N HIS A 80 14.54 23.59 4.01
CA HIS A 80 15.42 23.52 5.17
C HIS A 80 14.64 23.10 6.42
N GLY A 81 15.27 22.36 7.34
CA GLY A 81 14.66 21.85 8.58
C GLY A 81 14.00 20.47 8.44
N ASN A 82 13.27 20.04 9.47
CA ASN A 82 12.47 18.81 9.43
C ASN A 82 11.33 19.00 8.44
N SER A 83 11.48 18.47 7.23
CA SER A 83 10.46 18.57 6.18
C SER A 83 9.63 17.30 6.03
N GLY A 84 9.87 16.27 6.83
CA GLY A 84 9.06 15.05 6.79
C GLY A 84 7.73 15.27 7.48
N LEU A 85 6.62 14.99 6.79
CA LEU A 85 5.26 15.14 7.31
C LEU A 85 4.49 13.83 7.17
N ILE A 86 4.00 13.28 8.29
CA ILE A 86 3.07 12.13 8.30
C ILE A 86 1.63 12.60 8.43
N TYR A 87 0.78 12.18 7.49
CA TYR A 87 -0.65 12.40 7.51
C TYR A 87 -1.39 11.08 7.76
N ASN A 88 -2.45 11.15 8.56
CA ASN A 88 -3.32 10.01 8.82
C ASN A 88 -4.23 9.69 7.60
N LYS A 89 -5.03 8.64 7.74
CA LYS A 89 -6.03 8.24 6.73
C LYS A 89 -7.12 9.27 6.45
N GLN A 90 -7.29 10.28 7.30
CA GLN A 90 -8.19 11.42 7.08
C GLN A 90 -7.50 12.60 6.40
N HIS A 91 -6.27 12.42 5.91
CA HIS A 91 -5.46 13.48 5.29
C HIS A 91 -5.16 14.66 6.24
N GLN A 92 -5.02 14.37 7.53
CA GLN A 92 -4.64 15.35 8.56
C GLN A 92 -3.26 15.01 9.12
N LEU A 93 -2.45 16.04 9.41
CA LEU A 93 -1.14 15.86 10.04
C LEU A 93 -1.30 15.08 11.36
N MET A 94 -0.51 14.02 11.53
CA MET A 94 -0.49 13.24 12.76
C MET A 94 0.20 14.03 13.88
N VAL A 95 -0.15 13.75 15.13
CA VAL A 95 0.57 14.30 16.29
C VAL A 95 2.05 13.88 16.20
N ASN A 96 2.96 14.85 16.27
CA ASN A 96 4.41 14.69 16.08
C ASN A 96 4.79 14.13 14.69
N GLY A 97 3.89 14.26 13.70
CA GLY A 97 4.11 13.81 12.33
C GLY A 97 5.12 14.67 11.56
N ASP A 98 5.47 15.84 12.09
CA ASP A 98 6.42 16.84 11.59
C ASP A 98 7.82 16.74 12.24
N ASP A 99 8.00 15.86 13.21
CA ASP A 99 9.30 15.63 13.87
C ASP A 99 10.25 14.76 13.05
N ILE A 100 9.84 14.31 11.85
CA ILE A 100 10.66 13.45 11.00
C ILE A 100 11.61 14.27 10.13
N LEU A 101 12.89 13.90 10.19
CA LEU A 101 13.92 14.46 9.32
C LEU A 101 13.72 13.98 7.87
N GLY A 102 13.21 14.86 7.02
CA GLY A 102 13.30 14.77 5.56
C GLY A 102 14.21 15.88 5.04
N GLN A 103 15.20 15.59 4.20
CA GLN A 103 16.22 16.56 3.74
C GLN A 103 16.56 16.42 2.25
N GLY A 104 16.11 15.37 1.59
CA GLY A 104 16.53 14.91 0.27
C GLY A 104 15.36 14.86 -0.71
N TRP A 105 15.70 14.44 -1.94
CA TRP A 105 14.76 14.52 -3.06
C TRP A 105 14.14 13.16 -3.36
N TYR A 106 14.88 12.07 -3.16
CA TYR A 106 14.47 10.71 -3.54
C TYR A 106 14.95 9.66 -2.51
N ASN A 107 14.17 8.58 -2.34
CA ASN A 107 14.52 7.36 -1.57
C ASN A 107 14.85 7.55 -0.08
N GLU A 108 14.24 8.52 0.58
CA GLU A 108 14.58 8.79 1.98
C GLU A 108 13.79 7.95 2.99
N MET A 109 12.67 7.35 2.55
CA MET A 109 11.67 6.84 3.47
C MET A 109 11.24 5.44 3.12
N VAL A 110 11.15 4.61 4.15
CA VAL A 110 10.63 3.25 4.08
C VAL A 110 9.71 3.02 5.26
N VAL A 111 8.55 2.42 4.99
CA VAL A 111 7.67 1.93 6.05
C VAL A 111 8.03 0.48 6.33
N LEU A 112 8.47 0.21 7.55
CA LEU A 112 8.79 -1.14 8.00
C LEU A 112 7.69 -1.63 8.94
N PRO A 113 7.10 -2.81 8.70
CA PRO A 113 6.20 -3.42 9.66
C PRO A 113 6.98 -3.78 10.92
N PHE A 114 6.47 -3.35 12.08
CA PHE A 114 7.02 -3.78 13.35
C PHE A 114 6.48 -5.17 13.69
N SER A 115 7.37 -6.15 13.79
CA SER A 115 7.04 -7.45 14.38
C SER A 115 7.35 -7.39 15.88
N ARG A 116 6.38 -7.76 16.72
CA ARG A 116 6.62 -8.08 18.13
C ARG A 116 6.90 -9.56 18.26
#